data_AF-A0A8J4QFC1-F1
#
_entry.id   AF-A0A8J4QFC1-F1
#
_cell.length_a   1.000
_cell.length_b   1.000
_cell.length_c   1.000
_cell.angle_alpha   90.00
_cell.angle_beta   90.00
_cell.angle_gamma   90.00
#
_symmetry.space_group_name_H-M   'P 1'
#
loop_
_entity.id
_entity.type
_entity.pdbx_description
1 polymer ?
#
loop_
_entity_poly.entity_id
_entity_poly.type
_entity_poly.pdbx_seq_one_letter_code
_entity_poly.pdbx_strand_id
1 'polypeptide(L)'
;MLQKVDFESLTGSGPSYNELQELHSALEEAKADIVGLWALRFLICQDLLSKSLLKSMYISFLAGCFRSVRFGLQEAHGKGQALQFNWLYDKGAFILHSDKTFSVDFSRVEGAVESLSREILTIQAKGDKEAANLLLQKYGKMTQPLKIALQKLEKIQVPVDIAPIFPIASKILE
;
A
#
# COMPACT_ATOMS: atom_id res chain seq x y z
N MET A 1 -2.95 -16.22 33.70
CA MET A 1 -1.75 -15.37 33.51
C MET A 1 -2.00 -14.52 32.28
N LEU A 2 -2.51 -13.30 32.45
CA LEU A 2 -2.76 -12.39 31.32
C LEU A 2 -1.45 -11.65 31.06
N GLN A 3 -0.81 -11.94 29.93
CA GLN A 3 0.31 -11.13 29.45
C GLN A 3 -0.27 -9.77 29.04
N LYS A 4 0.18 -8.70 29.72
CA LYS A 4 -0.06 -7.33 29.27
C LYS A 4 0.62 -7.18 27.90
N VAL A 5 -0.18 -6.90 26.88
CA VAL A 5 0.33 -6.41 25.60
C VAL A 5 0.69 -4.94 25.81
N ASP A 6 1.96 -4.62 25.67
CA ASP A 6 2.46 -3.26 25.79
C ASP A 6 2.27 -2.52 24.46
N PHE A 7 1.22 -1.70 24.40
CA PHE A 7 0.84 -0.94 23.21
C PHE A 7 1.75 0.27 22.94
N GLU A 8 2.66 0.65 23.85
CA GLU A 8 3.62 1.74 23.63
C GLU A 8 4.68 1.39 22.56
N SER A 9 4.94 0.10 22.36
CA SER A 9 5.82 -0.39 21.27
C SER A 9 5.23 -0.23 19.86
N LEU A 10 3.94 0.13 19.74
CA LEU A 10 3.25 0.34 18.46
C LEU A 10 3.24 1.82 18.02
N THR A 11 3.66 2.74 18.89
CA THR A 11 3.75 4.17 18.59
C THR A 11 5.20 4.58 18.30
N GLY A 12 5.69 4.27 17.10
CA GLY A 12 6.67 5.07 16.33
C GLY A 12 8.04 5.43 16.90
N SER A 13 8.44 4.99 18.10
CA SER A 13 9.71 5.39 18.74
C SER A 13 10.54 4.22 19.29
N GLY A 14 10.25 2.99 18.84
CA GLY A 14 11.09 1.82 19.11
C GLY A 14 12.38 1.80 18.28
N PRO A 15 13.37 0.95 18.63
CA PRO A 15 14.68 0.87 17.96
C PRO A 15 14.62 0.74 16.43
N SER A 16 13.54 0.17 15.88
CA SER A 16 13.32 0.01 14.44
C SER A 16 13.13 1.33 13.67
N TYR A 17 12.66 2.41 14.30
CA TYR A 17 12.49 3.72 13.66
C TYR A 17 13.85 4.35 13.28
N ASN A 18 14.83 4.25 14.19
CA ASN A 18 16.16 4.84 14.00
C ASN A 18 17.04 4.03 13.02
N GLU A 19 16.78 2.74 12.88
CA GLU A 19 17.60 1.84 12.07
C GLU A 19 17.33 1.95 10.56
N LEU A 20 16.09 2.27 10.17
CA LEU A 20 15.69 2.35 8.75
C LEU A 20 15.91 3.73 8.10
N GLN A 21 16.03 4.80 8.89
CA GLN A 21 16.34 6.17 8.42
C GLN A 21 15.44 6.63 7.26
N GLU A 22 16.00 7.07 6.12
CA GLU A 22 15.22 7.56 4.97
C GLU A 22 14.28 6.53 4.34
N LEU A 23 14.48 5.23 4.63
CA LEU A 23 13.66 4.14 4.07
C LEU A 23 12.40 3.89 4.90
N HIS A 24 12.36 4.39 6.15
CA HIS A 24 11.29 4.11 7.09
C HIS A 24 9.93 4.52 6.53
N SER A 25 9.79 5.75 6.04
CA SER A 25 8.49 6.29 5.63
C SER A 25 7.83 5.48 4.52
N ALA A 26 8.57 5.14 3.46
CA ALA A 26 7.99 4.37 2.35
C ALA A 26 7.62 2.93 2.75
N LEU A 27 8.42 2.31 3.62
CA LEU A 27 8.16 0.96 4.10
C LEU A 27 6.99 0.93 5.10
N GLU A 28 6.88 1.94 5.94
CA GLU A 28 5.80 2.09 6.92
C GLU A 28 4.45 2.37 6.26
N GLU A 29 4.41 3.23 5.23
CA GLU A 29 3.22 3.41 4.39
C GLU A 29 2.81 2.09 3.72
N ALA A 30 3.77 1.37 3.12
CA ALA A 30 3.50 0.08 2.51
C ALA A 30 2.98 -0.96 3.53
N LYS A 31 3.51 -0.95 4.75
CA LYS A 31 3.05 -1.78 5.87
C LYS A 31 1.60 -1.48 6.21
N ALA A 32 1.28 -0.20 6.46
CA ALA A 32 -0.04 0.22 6.89
C ALA A 32 -1.12 -0.22 5.89
N ASP A 33 -0.86 0.00 4.61
CA ASP A 33 -1.74 -0.39 3.51
C ASP A 33 -1.93 -1.93 3.42
N ILE A 34 -0.83 -2.70 3.33
CA ILE A 34 -0.92 -4.14 3.07
C ILE A 34 -1.38 -4.93 4.29
N VAL A 35 -0.94 -4.53 5.49
CA VAL A 35 -1.42 -5.11 6.76
C VAL A 35 -2.87 -4.69 6.99
N GLY A 36 -3.28 -3.50 6.56
CA GLY A 36 -4.68 -3.07 6.54
C GLY A 36 -5.56 -4.00 5.71
N LEU A 37 -5.12 -4.39 4.50
CA LEU A 37 -5.81 -5.39 3.68
C LEU A 37 -5.90 -6.76 4.36
N TRP A 38 -4.80 -7.21 4.97
CA TRP A 38 -4.79 -8.46 5.73
C TRP A 38 -5.77 -8.41 6.90
N ALA A 39 -5.80 -7.29 7.64
CA ALA A 39 -6.70 -7.09 8.78
C ALA A 39 -8.16 -7.02 8.36
N LEU A 40 -8.49 -6.33 7.25
CA LEU A 40 -9.85 -6.32 6.69
C LEU A 40 -10.32 -7.75 6.36
N ARG A 41 -9.45 -8.54 5.73
CA ARG A 41 -9.72 -9.95 5.45
C ARG A 41 -9.92 -10.78 6.73
N PHE A 42 -9.13 -10.52 7.76
CA PHE A 42 -9.28 -11.15 9.07
C PHE A 42 -10.64 -10.82 9.70
N LEU A 43 -11.03 -9.54 9.73
CA LEU A 43 -12.32 -9.09 10.28
C LEU A 43 -13.52 -9.69 9.55
N ILE A 44 -13.45 -9.82 8.22
CA ILE A 44 -14.48 -10.52 7.43
C ILE A 44 -14.57 -12.00 7.83
N CYS A 45 -13.44 -12.64 8.11
CA CYS A 45 -13.39 -14.05 8.54
C CYS A 45 -13.95 -14.28 9.95
N GLN A 46 -13.86 -13.27 10.81
CA GLN A 46 -14.47 -13.27 12.14
C GLN A 46 -15.96 -12.88 12.11
N ASP A 47 -16.57 -12.77 10.91
CA ASP A 47 -17.94 -12.28 10.69
C ASP A 47 -18.21 -10.89 11.33
N LEU A 48 -17.15 -10.09 11.55
CA LEU A 48 -17.24 -8.70 12.05
C LEU A 48 -17.49 -7.68 10.94
N LEU A 49 -17.21 -8.06 9.69
CA LEU A 49 -17.47 -7.28 8.48
C LEU A 49 -18.17 -8.15 7.43
N SER A 50 -18.97 -7.52 6.56
CA SER A 50 -19.73 -8.23 5.52
C SER A 50 -18.82 -8.96 4.53
N LYS A 51 -19.15 -10.22 4.22
CA LYS A 51 -18.51 -11.03 3.17
C LYS A 51 -18.60 -10.39 1.78
N SER A 52 -19.60 -9.54 1.54
CA SER A 52 -19.72 -8.81 0.27
C SER A 52 -18.53 -7.87 0.00
N LEU A 53 -17.79 -7.47 1.04
CA LEU A 53 -16.64 -6.57 0.92
C LEU A 53 -15.37 -7.26 0.39
N LEU A 54 -15.30 -8.60 0.45
CA LEU A 54 -14.08 -9.35 0.19
C LEU A 54 -13.50 -9.06 -1.21
N LYS A 55 -14.34 -9.09 -2.24
CA LYS A 55 -13.89 -8.82 -3.61
C LYS A 55 -13.67 -7.33 -3.84
N SER A 56 -14.59 -6.49 -3.37
CA SER A 56 -14.54 -5.06 -3.62
C SER A 56 -13.34 -4.40 -2.94
N MET A 57 -12.90 -4.86 -1.77
CA MET A 57 -11.71 -4.28 -1.11
C MET A 57 -10.44 -4.46 -1.94
N TYR A 58 -10.22 -5.64 -2.53
CA TYR A 58 -9.04 -5.90 -3.37
C TYR A 58 -9.12 -5.15 -4.70
N ILE A 59 -10.30 -5.08 -5.32
CA ILE A 59 -10.50 -4.32 -6.56
C ILE A 59 -10.26 -2.82 -6.30
N SER A 60 -10.84 -2.27 -5.24
CA SER A 60 -10.64 -0.88 -4.84
C SER A 60 -9.19 -0.59 -4.49
N PHE A 61 -8.50 -1.52 -3.84
CA PHE A 61 -7.08 -1.38 -3.54
C PHE A 61 -6.22 -1.33 -4.82
N LEU A 62 -6.45 -2.24 -5.78
CA LEU A 62 -5.77 -2.21 -7.09
C LEU A 62 -5.96 -0.86 -7.79
N ALA A 63 -7.19 -0.35 -7.84
CA ALA A 63 -7.47 0.98 -8.40
C ALA A 63 -6.77 2.08 -7.61
N GLY A 64 -6.75 1.97 -6.27
CA GLY A 64 -6.08 2.87 -5.35
C GLY A 64 -4.57 2.96 -5.59
N CYS A 65 -3.91 1.85 -5.93
CA CYS A 65 -2.48 1.86 -6.29
C CYS A 65 -2.19 2.84 -7.43
N PHE A 66 -3.02 2.85 -8.48
CA PHE A 66 -2.83 3.77 -9.60
C PHE A 66 -3.05 5.23 -9.22
N ARG A 67 -3.98 5.50 -8.30
CA ARG A 67 -4.18 6.85 -7.75
C ARG A 67 -2.93 7.30 -7.01
N SER A 68 -2.46 6.53 -6.03
CA SER A 68 -1.36 6.94 -5.16
C SER A 68 -0.01 7.02 -5.88
N VAL A 69 0.27 6.12 -6.84
CA VAL A 69 1.52 6.17 -7.63
C VAL A 69 1.63 7.46 -8.46
N ARG A 70 0.51 8.12 -8.78
CA ARG A 70 0.50 9.40 -9.52
C ARG A 70 0.98 10.61 -8.70
N PHE A 71 1.09 10.48 -7.38
CA PHE A 71 1.80 11.47 -6.56
C PHE A 71 3.31 11.46 -6.81
N GLY A 72 3.82 10.39 -7.43
CA GLY A 72 5.23 10.23 -7.76
C GLY A 72 5.98 9.34 -6.77
N LEU A 73 7.09 8.78 -7.24
CA LEU A 73 7.90 7.83 -6.46
C LEU A 73 8.94 8.50 -5.55
N GLN A 74 9.03 9.84 -5.58
CA GLN A 74 9.81 10.60 -4.62
C GLN A 74 9.08 10.71 -3.28
N GLU A 75 7.75 10.63 -3.30
CA GLU A 75 6.92 10.59 -2.09
C GLU A 75 6.88 9.18 -1.49
N ALA A 76 6.91 9.12 -0.16
CA ALA A 76 6.92 7.87 0.58
C ALA A 76 5.72 6.97 0.23
N HIS A 77 4.52 7.55 0.19
CA HIS A 77 3.30 6.79 -0.11
C HIS A 77 3.26 6.27 -1.54
N GLY A 78 3.65 7.09 -2.52
CA GLY A 78 3.73 6.68 -3.93
C GLY A 78 4.73 5.55 -4.14
N LYS A 79 5.89 5.62 -3.48
CA LYS A 79 6.92 4.58 -3.51
C LYS A 79 6.45 3.27 -2.84
N GLY A 80 5.80 3.37 -1.68
CA GLY A 80 5.22 2.22 -0.97
C GLY A 80 4.10 1.56 -1.78
N GLN A 81 3.28 2.33 -2.50
CA GLN A 81 2.23 1.84 -3.37
C GLN A 81 2.77 1.15 -4.63
N ALA A 82 3.86 1.66 -5.21
CA ALA A 82 4.56 0.97 -6.28
C ALA A 82 5.11 -0.39 -5.82
N LEU A 83 5.69 -0.44 -4.61
CA LEU A 83 6.16 -1.69 -4.00
C LEU A 83 5.04 -2.71 -3.89
N GLN A 84 3.89 -2.31 -3.33
CA GLN A 84 2.74 -3.18 -3.15
C GLN A 84 2.21 -3.68 -4.49
N PHE A 85 1.96 -2.78 -5.44
CA PHE A 85 1.49 -3.16 -6.78
C PHE A 85 2.44 -4.16 -7.45
N ASN A 86 3.74 -3.88 -7.46
CA ASN A 86 4.71 -4.72 -8.16
C ASN A 86 4.88 -6.08 -7.49
N TRP A 87 4.78 -6.17 -6.16
CA TRP A 87 4.77 -7.45 -5.45
C TRP A 87 3.54 -8.28 -5.82
N LEU A 88 2.34 -7.70 -5.74
CA LEU A 88 1.10 -8.41 -6.08
C LEU A 88 1.08 -8.82 -7.56
N TYR A 89 1.62 -8.00 -8.45
CA TYR A 89 1.80 -8.35 -9.86
C TYR A 89 2.77 -9.52 -10.06
N ASP A 90 3.94 -9.49 -9.42
CA ASP A 90 4.95 -10.57 -9.50
C ASP A 90 4.42 -11.91 -8.97
N LYS A 91 3.55 -11.86 -7.95
CA LYS A 91 2.86 -13.05 -7.40
C LYS A 91 1.66 -13.51 -8.23
N GLY A 92 1.34 -12.83 -9.33
CA GLY A 92 0.19 -13.12 -10.19
C GLY A 92 -1.17 -12.77 -9.56
N ALA A 93 -1.18 -12.04 -8.45
CA ALA A 93 -2.42 -11.54 -7.84
C ALA A 93 -3.01 -10.37 -8.63
N PHE A 94 -2.18 -9.54 -9.25
CA PHE A 94 -2.61 -8.54 -10.23
C PHE A 94 -2.24 -8.98 -11.64
N ILE A 95 -3.20 -8.86 -12.55
CA ILE A 95 -3.06 -9.30 -13.95
C ILE A 95 -3.24 -8.09 -14.85
N LEU A 96 -2.30 -7.89 -15.78
CA LEU A 96 -2.44 -6.97 -16.90
C LEU A 96 -2.95 -7.74 -18.13
N HIS A 97 -4.07 -7.31 -18.69
CA HIS A 97 -4.68 -7.89 -19.88
C HIS A 97 -4.18 -7.25 -21.17
N SER A 98 -4.41 -7.92 -22.31
CA SER A 98 -4.01 -7.44 -23.65
C SER A 98 -4.66 -6.11 -24.03
N ASP A 99 -5.87 -5.82 -23.52
CA ASP A 99 -6.59 -4.55 -23.69
C ASP A 99 -6.09 -3.43 -22.74
N LYS A 100 -4.99 -3.70 -22.02
CA LYS A 100 -4.35 -2.79 -21.06
C LYS A 100 -5.26 -2.47 -19.86
N THR A 101 -6.21 -3.34 -19.52
CA THR A 101 -6.95 -3.28 -18.26
C THR A 101 -6.29 -4.17 -17.20
N PHE A 102 -6.68 -3.99 -15.94
CA PHE A 102 -6.15 -4.77 -14.82
C PHE A 102 -7.25 -5.49 -14.08
N SER A 103 -6.93 -6.65 -13.52
CA SER A 103 -7.84 -7.42 -12.66
C SER A 103 -7.10 -8.07 -11.49
N VAL A 104 -7.87 -8.54 -10.51
CA VAL A 104 -7.37 -9.30 -9.35
C VAL A 104 -7.63 -10.79 -9.56
N ASP A 105 -6.61 -11.62 -9.39
CA ASP A 105 -6.76 -13.07 -9.23
C ASP A 105 -7.09 -13.38 -7.77
N PHE A 106 -8.37 -13.65 -7.50
CA PHE A 106 -8.85 -13.95 -6.15
C PHE A 106 -8.29 -15.25 -5.56
N SER A 107 -7.77 -16.16 -6.38
CA SER A 107 -7.12 -17.38 -5.88
C SER A 107 -5.70 -17.12 -5.35
N ARG A 108 -5.09 -15.98 -5.71
CA ARG A 108 -3.70 -15.64 -5.39
C ARG A 108 -3.57 -14.43 -4.46
N VAL A 109 -4.53 -13.51 -4.50
CA VAL A 109 -4.41 -12.21 -3.81
C VAL A 109 -4.24 -12.33 -2.30
N GLU A 110 -4.94 -13.25 -1.63
CA GLU A 110 -4.82 -13.43 -0.17
C GLU A 110 -3.39 -13.84 0.22
N GLY A 111 -2.82 -14.83 -0.48
CA GLY A 111 -1.45 -15.29 -0.24
C GLY A 111 -0.40 -14.24 -0.61
N ALA A 112 -0.63 -13.46 -1.66
CA ALA A 112 0.27 -12.36 -2.03
C ALA A 112 0.29 -11.25 -0.96
N VAL A 113 -0.88 -10.85 -0.45
CA VAL A 113 -1.03 -9.89 0.64
C VAL A 113 -0.32 -10.39 1.90
N GLU A 114 -0.62 -11.62 2.34
CA GLU A 114 0.01 -12.21 3.53
C GLU A 114 1.54 -12.27 3.40
N SER A 115 2.04 -12.69 2.24
CA SER A 115 3.48 -12.80 2.02
C SER A 115 4.20 -11.44 2.09
N LEU A 116 3.59 -10.37 1.58
CA LEU A 116 4.17 -9.03 1.67
C LEU A 116 4.08 -8.47 3.09
N SER A 117 2.95 -8.64 3.77
CA SER A 117 2.80 -8.26 5.18
C SER A 117 3.89 -8.90 6.03
N ARG A 118 4.11 -10.21 5.86
CA ARG A 118 5.15 -10.96 6.59
C ARG A 118 6.55 -10.44 6.29
N GLU A 119 6.86 -10.17 5.03
CA GLU A 119 8.16 -9.66 4.61
C GLU A 119 8.46 -8.33 5.30
N ILE A 120 7.55 -7.36 5.16
CA ILE A 120 7.73 -6.00 5.71
C ILE A 120 7.84 -6.05 7.24
N LEU A 121 6.94 -6.77 7.92
CA LEU A 121 6.96 -6.89 9.38
C LEU A 121 8.23 -7.57 9.88
N THR A 122 8.76 -8.57 9.16
CA THR A 122 10.00 -9.24 9.54
C THR A 122 11.21 -8.32 9.38
N ILE A 123 11.28 -7.55 8.29
CA ILE A 123 12.34 -6.57 8.05
C ILE A 123 12.36 -5.53 9.18
N GLN A 124 11.19 -4.96 9.51
CA GLN A 124 11.08 -3.95 10.56
C GLN A 124 11.37 -4.50 11.96
N ALA A 125 10.89 -5.71 12.28
CA ALA A 125 11.17 -6.34 13.56
C ALA A 125 12.66 -6.64 13.79
N LYS A 126 13.41 -6.85 12.70
CA LYS A 126 14.86 -7.08 12.73
C LYS A 126 15.70 -5.81 12.62
N GLY A 127 15.11 -4.68 12.25
CA GLY A 127 15.89 -3.48 11.90
C GLY A 127 16.71 -3.62 10.63
N ASP A 128 16.33 -4.51 9.71
CA ASP A 128 17.18 -4.92 8.58
C ASP A 128 17.15 -3.87 7.45
N LYS A 129 18.00 -2.85 7.57
CA LYS A 129 18.09 -1.73 6.61
C LYS A 129 18.48 -2.20 5.21
N GLU A 130 19.35 -3.20 5.10
CA GLU A 130 19.79 -3.72 3.80
C GLU A 130 18.64 -4.42 3.07
N ALA A 131 17.90 -5.29 3.78
CA ALA A 131 16.72 -5.94 3.22
C ALA A 131 15.63 -4.92 2.83
N ALA A 132 15.39 -3.89 3.66
CA ALA A 132 14.47 -2.80 3.33
C ALA A 132 14.87 -2.09 2.02
N ASN A 133 16.16 -1.78 1.86
CA ASN A 133 16.68 -1.14 0.67
C ASN A 133 16.51 -2.03 -0.58
N LEU A 134 16.86 -3.32 -0.48
CA LEU A 134 16.71 -4.26 -1.59
C LEU A 134 15.24 -4.43 -2.01
N LEU A 135 14.32 -4.50 -1.04
CA LEU A 135 12.88 -4.60 -1.29
C LEU A 135 12.38 -3.36 -2.06
N LEU A 136 12.74 -2.16 -1.60
CA LEU A 136 12.36 -0.90 -2.23
C LEU A 136 13.02 -0.70 -3.60
N GLN A 137 14.28 -1.10 -3.79
CA GLN A 137 14.94 -1.03 -5.09
C GLN A 137 14.30 -1.97 -6.11
N LYS A 138 13.89 -3.16 -5.66
CA LYS A 138 13.27 -4.16 -6.52
C LYS A 138 11.85 -3.74 -6.92
N TYR A 139 11.02 -3.39 -5.95
CA TYR A 139 9.58 -3.20 -6.16
C TYR A 139 9.10 -1.76 -6.07
N GLY A 140 9.79 -0.84 -5.39
CA GLY A 140 9.41 0.57 -5.26
C GLY A 140 9.71 1.42 -6.50
N LYS A 141 9.55 0.88 -7.71
CA LYS A 141 9.93 1.51 -8.98
C LYS A 141 8.81 1.53 -10.02
N MET A 142 8.96 2.43 -10.99
CA MET A 142 8.01 2.58 -12.10
C MET A 142 8.20 1.47 -13.15
N THR A 143 7.51 0.35 -12.97
CA THR A 143 7.51 -0.79 -13.90
C THR A 143 6.64 -0.56 -15.13
N GLN A 144 6.80 -1.38 -16.15
CA GLN A 144 6.03 -1.25 -17.39
C GLN A 144 4.51 -1.35 -17.18
N PRO A 145 3.97 -2.27 -16.36
CA PRO A 145 2.54 -2.30 -16.06
C PRO A 145 2.03 -1.00 -15.42
N LEU A 146 2.77 -0.43 -14.46
CA LEU A 146 2.41 0.87 -13.87
C LEU A 146 2.41 1.98 -14.94
N LYS A 147 3.44 2.07 -15.78
CA LYS A 147 3.49 3.06 -16.87
C LYS A 147 2.28 2.98 -17.79
N ILE A 148 1.84 1.77 -18.15
CA ILE A 148 0.65 1.54 -18.98
C ILE A 148 -0.62 2.08 -18.30
N ALA A 149 -0.79 1.82 -17.01
CA ALA A 149 -1.92 2.33 -16.24
C ALA A 149 -1.92 3.86 -16.19
N LEU A 150 -0.77 4.47 -15.87
CA LEU A 150 -0.62 5.91 -15.75
C LEU A 150 -0.86 6.64 -17.08
N GLN A 151 -0.32 6.12 -18.19
CA GLN A 151 -0.54 6.68 -19.53
C GLN A 151 -2.02 6.70 -19.93
N LYS A 152 -2.79 5.67 -19.55
CA LYS A 152 -4.24 5.66 -19.79
C LYS A 152 -4.96 6.77 -19.02
N LEU A 153 -4.60 6.96 -17.74
CA LEU A 153 -5.18 8.00 -16.89
C LEU A 153 -4.82 9.41 -17.37
N GLU A 154 -3.58 9.60 -17.83
CA GLU A 154 -3.11 10.86 -18.41
C GLU A 154 -3.83 11.17 -19.72
N LYS A 155 -4.01 10.18 -20.61
CA LYS A 155 -4.70 10.36 -21.90
C LYS A 155 -6.14 10.86 -21.74
N ILE A 156 -6.85 10.41 -20.70
CA ILE A 156 -8.22 10.84 -20.41
C ILE A 156 -8.28 12.00 -19.40
N GLN A 157 -7.12 12.56 -19.02
CA GLN A 157 -6.99 13.73 -18.15
C GLN A 157 -7.67 13.58 -16.79
N VAL A 158 -7.56 12.41 -16.15
CA VAL A 158 -8.05 12.25 -14.77
C VAL A 158 -7.26 13.19 -13.87
N PRO A 159 -7.87 14.01 -13.00
CA PRO A 159 -7.14 14.81 -12.01
C PRO A 159 -6.33 13.91 -11.05
N VAL A 160 -5.17 14.40 -10.56
CA VAL A 160 -4.34 13.64 -9.60
C VAL A 160 -4.96 13.68 -8.21
N ASP A 161 -5.33 14.88 -7.77
CA ASP A 161 -5.94 15.15 -6.48
C ASP A 161 -6.86 16.36 -6.55
N ILE A 162 -7.38 16.78 -5.40
CA ILE A 162 -8.22 17.96 -5.23
C ILE A 162 -7.40 19.19 -4.78
N ALA A 163 -7.82 20.36 -5.24
CA ALA A 163 -7.39 21.65 -4.68
C ALA A 163 -8.57 22.21 -3.85
N PRO A 164 -8.55 22.09 -2.52
CA PRO A 164 -9.70 22.46 -1.71
C PRO A 164 -9.91 23.98 -1.70
N ILE A 165 -11.16 24.38 -1.85
CA ILE A 165 -11.62 25.74 -1.59
C ILE A 165 -12.36 25.69 -0.26
N PHE A 166 -11.97 26.54 0.70
CA PHE A 166 -12.51 26.54 2.06
C PHE A 166 -13.33 27.82 2.38
N PRO A 167 -14.55 27.98 1.83
CA PRO A 167 -15.32 29.22 1.99
C PRO A 167 -15.61 29.62 3.43
N ILE A 168 -15.75 28.65 4.33
CA ILE A 168 -16.04 28.90 5.75
C ILE A 168 -14.80 29.49 6.45
N ALA A 169 -13.60 28.97 6.14
CA ALA A 169 -12.36 29.48 6.73
C ALA A 169 -12.11 30.94 6.31
N SER A 170 -12.36 31.27 5.03
CA SER A 170 -12.25 32.65 4.54
C SER A 170 -13.18 33.61 5.30
N LYS A 171 -14.41 33.19 5.61
CA LYS A 171 -15.37 34.02 6.36
C LYS A 171 -15.06 34.18 7.85
N ILE A 172 -14.31 33.26 8.45
CA ILE A 172 -13.94 33.33 9.88
C ILE A 172 -12.71 34.23 10.09
N LEU A 173 -11.89 34.41 9.06
CA LEU A 173 -10.65 35.19 9.11
C LEU A 173 -10.83 36.67 8.67
N GLU A 174 -12.04 37.05 8.25
CA GLU A 174 -12.48 38.45 8.05
C GLU A 174 -12.90 39.09 9.38
#